data_AF-A0A7T4QTK7-F1
#
_entry.id   AF-A0A7T4QTK7-F1
#
_cell.length_a   1.000
_cell.length_b   1.000
_cell.length_c   1.000
_cell.angle_alpha   90.00
_cell.angle_beta   90.00
_cell.angle_gamma   90.00
#
_symmetry.space_group_name_H-M   'P 1'
#
loop_
_entity.id
_entity.type
_entity.pdbx_description
1 polymer ?
#
loop_
_entity_poly.entity_id
_entity_poly.type
_entity_poly.pdbx_seq_one_letter_code
_entity_poly.pdbx_strand_id
1 'polypeptide(L)'
;MKKLFVLPVIALAVAFASCGGDSTKKETSSTTEQTTPEVAETETEKIPGIENVELSNTLALEGNDAMKYDKNLFRVKAGASVELNFKNAGTMPKESMGHNVVILKPGTDLATFGAEAAGAQADEYVPKSALSSVIAHTKLLGPGETDKITFTLEKGTYDFICSFPGHYGVMQGKIVAE
;
A
#
# COMPACT_ATOMS: atom_id res chain seq x y z
N MET A 1 30.44 47.75 3.50
CA MET A 1 30.16 48.56 4.70
C MET A 1 29.60 47.63 5.76
N LYS A 2 30.37 47.39 6.83
CA LYS A 2 30.01 46.51 7.95
C LYS A 2 29.21 47.32 8.97
N LYS A 3 28.06 46.81 9.42
CA LYS A 3 27.41 47.30 10.64
C LYS A 3 27.14 46.11 11.55
N LEU A 4 27.91 46.10 12.63
CA LEU A 4 27.74 45.29 13.83
C LEU A 4 26.48 45.75 14.57
N PHE A 5 25.69 44.80 15.07
CA PHE A 5 24.75 45.06 16.16
C PHE A 5 24.85 43.95 17.19
N VAL A 6 24.96 44.38 18.44
CA VAL A 6 25.35 43.62 19.63
C VAL A 6 24.11 43.12 20.39
N LEU A 7 24.23 41.92 20.97
CA LEU A 7 23.28 41.17 21.81
C LEU A 7 22.83 41.90 23.09
N PRO A 8 21.79 41.35 23.78
CA PRO A 8 22.11 40.55 24.96
C PRO A 8 21.36 39.21 25.08
N VAL A 9 22.01 38.35 25.85
CA VAL A 9 21.78 36.93 26.15
C VAL A 9 20.74 36.77 27.27
N ILE A 10 19.83 35.80 27.16
CA ILE A 10 19.16 35.17 28.30
C ILE A 10 19.25 33.66 28.12
N ALA A 11 20.07 33.04 28.96
CA ALA A 11 20.20 31.59 29.11
C ALA A 11 19.36 31.17 30.32
N LEU A 12 18.58 30.09 30.18
CA LEU A 12 17.99 29.38 31.32
C LEU A 12 18.22 27.89 31.13
N ALA A 13 19.17 27.36 31.90
CA ALA A 13 19.46 25.94 32.02
C ALA A 13 18.70 25.39 33.23
N VAL A 14 18.03 24.24 33.06
CA VAL A 14 17.60 23.39 34.17
C VAL A 14 18.13 21.99 33.89
N ALA A 15 19.07 21.57 34.72
CA ALA A 15 19.59 20.22 34.78
C ALA A 15 18.96 19.52 35.99
N PHE A 16 18.44 18.31 35.81
CA PHE A 16 18.21 17.37 36.90
C PHE A 16 19.19 16.22 36.76
N ALA A 17 20.12 16.16 37.71
CA ALA A 17 20.94 15.01 38.00
C ALA A 17 20.11 13.98 38.78
N SER A 18 20.14 12.72 38.36
CA SER A 18 19.84 11.57 39.21
C SER A 18 20.95 10.54 39.03
N CYS A 19 21.46 10.05 40.15
CA CYS A 19 22.70 9.31 40.31
C CYS A 19 22.38 7.97 41.01
N GLY A 20 23.14 6.93 40.64
CA GLY A 20 23.29 5.67 41.38
C GLY A 20 22.76 4.45 40.62
N GLY A 21 23.51 3.37 40.42
CA GLY A 21 24.83 3.00 40.90
C GLY A 21 24.97 1.48 40.89
N ASP A 22 26.18 1.04 40.52
CA ASP A 22 26.81 -0.25 40.81
C ASP A 22 26.51 -1.53 39.98
N SER A 23 27.55 -2.34 40.00
CA SER A 23 28.03 -3.35 39.08
C SER A 23 27.35 -4.71 39.31
N THR A 24 27.35 -5.61 38.32
CA THR A 24 27.65 -7.05 38.49
C THR A 24 27.71 -7.79 37.14
N LYS A 25 28.85 -8.43 36.89
CA LYS A 25 29.03 -9.54 35.94
C LYS A 25 28.18 -10.76 36.33
N LYS A 26 27.56 -11.42 35.35
CA LYS A 26 27.34 -12.89 35.32
C LYS A 26 27.00 -13.27 33.88
N GLU A 27 27.94 -13.78 33.09
CA GLU A 27 28.17 -15.22 32.85
C GLU A 27 26.90 -16.09 32.71
N THR A 28 26.80 -16.68 31.51
CA THR A 28 26.47 -18.09 31.22
C THR A 28 25.07 -18.58 31.57
N SER A 29 24.28 -18.92 30.55
CA SER A 29 24.07 -20.32 30.15
C SER A 29 23.01 -20.44 29.04
N SER A 30 23.35 -21.23 28.04
CA SER A 30 22.46 -21.82 27.05
C SER A 30 21.20 -22.42 27.71
N THR A 31 20.04 -22.24 27.08
CA THR A 31 19.02 -23.29 26.95
C THR A 31 18.16 -22.97 25.74
N THR A 32 18.26 -23.88 24.77
CA THR A 32 17.34 -24.10 23.67
C THR A 32 15.93 -24.28 24.21
N GLU A 33 15.00 -23.40 23.84
CA GLU A 33 13.58 -23.72 23.91
C GLU A 33 12.95 -23.44 22.55
N GLN A 34 12.61 -24.56 21.93
CA GLN A 34 11.93 -24.71 20.66
C GLN A 34 10.60 -23.97 20.73
N THR A 35 10.55 -22.76 20.17
CA THR A 35 9.27 -22.09 19.89
C THR A 35 8.90 -22.45 18.46
N THR A 36 8.01 -23.42 18.32
CA THR A 36 7.19 -23.59 17.12
C THR A 36 6.62 -22.23 16.74
N PRO A 37 6.80 -21.73 15.50
CA PRO A 37 6.06 -20.56 15.08
C PRO A 37 4.59 -20.98 15.00
N GLU A 38 3.84 -20.52 16.00
CA GLU A 38 2.40 -20.37 15.93
C GLU A 38 2.10 -19.64 14.63
N VAL A 39 1.57 -20.39 13.66
CA VAL A 39 1.07 -19.86 12.41
C VAL A 39 0.03 -18.84 12.82
N ALA A 40 0.36 -17.57 12.63
CA ALA A 40 -0.59 -16.48 12.73
C ALA A 40 -1.70 -16.80 11.72
N GLU A 41 -2.78 -17.41 12.21
CA GLU A 41 -4.06 -17.40 11.54
C GLU A 41 -4.46 -15.94 11.46
N THR A 42 -4.13 -15.30 10.33
CA THR A 42 -4.78 -14.07 9.90
C THR A 42 -6.27 -14.37 9.94
N GLU A 43 -6.95 -13.84 10.97
CA GLU A 43 -8.39 -13.68 10.97
C GLU A 43 -8.76 -13.08 9.62
N THR A 44 -9.39 -13.87 8.77
CA THR A 44 -10.15 -13.35 7.64
C THR A 44 -11.23 -12.47 8.25
N GLU A 45 -10.96 -11.16 8.33
CA GLU A 45 -12.01 -10.17 8.55
C GLU A 45 -13.16 -10.53 7.61
N LYS A 46 -14.36 -10.66 8.17
CA LYS A 46 -15.54 -11.01 7.40
C LYS A 46 -15.90 -9.80 6.53
N ILE A 47 -15.32 -9.72 5.33
CA ILE A 47 -15.56 -8.63 4.38
C ILE A 47 -17.05 -8.64 3.99
N PRO A 48 -17.82 -7.58 4.30
CA PRO A 48 -19.25 -7.56 4.00
C PRO A 48 -19.52 -7.73 2.50
N GLY A 49 -20.46 -8.62 2.17
CA GLY A 49 -20.89 -8.84 0.79
C GLY A 49 -20.00 -9.81 -0.01
N ILE A 50 -18.90 -10.31 0.56
CA ILE A 50 -18.02 -11.28 -0.12
C ILE A 50 -18.74 -12.57 -0.50
N GLU A 51 -19.75 -12.96 0.26
CA GLU A 51 -20.60 -14.12 -0.01
C GLU A 51 -21.40 -14.01 -1.31
N ASN A 52 -21.60 -12.77 -1.80
CA ASN A 52 -22.31 -12.48 -3.04
C ASN A 52 -21.35 -12.30 -4.23
N VAL A 53 -20.05 -12.42 -4.02
CA VAL A 53 -19.02 -12.31 -5.06
C VAL A 53 -18.63 -13.69 -5.56
N GLU A 54 -18.71 -13.88 -6.88
CA GLU A 54 -18.29 -15.10 -7.55
C GLU A 54 -16.78 -15.33 -7.38
N LEU A 55 -16.42 -16.58 -7.08
CA LEU A 55 -15.02 -17.00 -7.03
C LEU A 55 -14.49 -17.15 -8.46
N SER A 56 -13.61 -16.24 -8.89
CA SER A 56 -13.00 -16.28 -10.22
C SER A 56 -11.57 -15.75 -10.19
N ASN A 57 -10.66 -16.46 -10.86
CA ASN A 57 -9.29 -15.99 -11.09
C ASN A 57 -9.13 -15.20 -12.40
N THR A 58 -10.23 -14.94 -13.11
CA THR A 58 -10.27 -14.04 -14.27
C THR A 58 -11.11 -12.83 -13.91
N LEU A 59 -10.45 -11.70 -13.71
CA LEU A 59 -11.04 -10.46 -13.23
C LEU A 59 -11.17 -9.46 -14.38
N ALA A 60 -12.33 -8.83 -14.47
CA ALA A 60 -12.58 -7.71 -15.37
C ALA A 60 -12.93 -6.46 -14.53
N LEU A 61 -12.23 -5.37 -14.78
CA LEU A 61 -12.36 -4.12 -14.04
C LEU A 61 -12.37 -2.94 -15.02
N GLU A 62 -13.29 -2.01 -14.82
CA GLU A 62 -13.35 -0.76 -15.59
C GLU A 62 -13.20 0.46 -14.66
N GLY A 63 -12.42 1.45 -15.09
CA GLY A 63 -12.32 2.77 -14.46
C GLY A 63 -13.00 3.84 -15.31
N ASN A 64 -13.49 4.92 -14.69
CA ASN A 64 -14.17 6.02 -15.42
C ASN A 64 -13.79 7.41 -14.91
N ASP A 65 -14.21 8.45 -15.65
CA ASP A 65 -13.95 9.87 -15.38
C ASP A 65 -14.52 10.37 -14.03
N ALA A 66 -15.32 9.56 -13.32
CA ALA A 66 -15.79 9.87 -11.97
C ALA A 66 -14.83 9.34 -10.87
N MET A 67 -13.62 8.93 -11.23
CA MET A 67 -12.61 8.32 -10.34
C MET A 67 -13.17 7.09 -9.60
N LYS A 68 -13.90 6.24 -10.31
CA LYS A 68 -14.47 5.01 -9.75
C LYS A 68 -14.09 3.81 -10.58
N TYR A 69 -13.83 2.72 -9.89
CA TYR A 69 -13.94 1.39 -10.47
C TYR A 69 -15.41 0.95 -10.51
N ASP A 70 -15.76 0.14 -11.50
CA ASP A 70 -17.08 -0.51 -11.59
C ASP A 70 -17.28 -1.59 -10.52
N LYS A 71 -16.18 -2.16 -10.00
CA LYS A 71 -16.15 -3.14 -8.92
C LYS A 71 -15.13 -2.74 -7.86
N ASN A 72 -15.48 -2.98 -6.60
CA ASN A 72 -14.61 -2.72 -5.45
C ASN A 72 -14.35 -3.97 -4.60
N LEU A 73 -14.83 -5.14 -5.02
CA LEU A 73 -14.63 -6.40 -4.32
C LEU A 73 -14.46 -7.55 -5.31
N PHE A 74 -13.39 -8.30 -5.13
CA PHE A 74 -13.12 -9.53 -5.88
C PHE A 74 -12.88 -10.69 -4.93
N ARG A 75 -13.21 -11.90 -5.38
CA ARG A 75 -12.97 -13.15 -4.68
C ARG A 75 -12.21 -14.09 -5.61
N VAL A 76 -11.01 -14.49 -5.20
CA VAL A 76 -10.12 -15.32 -6.02
C VAL A 76 -9.66 -16.54 -5.24
N LYS A 77 -9.26 -17.58 -5.97
CA LYS A 77 -8.62 -18.75 -5.36
C LYS A 77 -7.16 -18.43 -5.03
N ALA A 78 -6.79 -18.59 -3.77
CA ALA A 78 -5.41 -18.43 -3.30
C ALA A 78 -4.46 -19.46 -3.91
N GLY A 79 -3.19 -19.07 -4.09
CA GLY A 79 -2.12 -19.90 -4.67
C GLY A 79 -2.27 -20.21 -6.16
N ALA A 80 -3.34 -19.76 -6.80
CA ALA A 80 -3.56 -19.91 -8.23
C ALA A 80 -3.27 -18.61 -8.98
N SER A 81 -2.89 -18.73 -10.26
CA SER A 81 -2.70 -17.58 -11.14
C SER A 81 -4.01 -16.80 -11.27
N VAL A 82 -3.94 -15.48 -11.09
CA VAL A 82 -5.05 -14.53 -11.28
C VAL A 82 -4.71 -13.66 -12.50
N GLU A 83 -5.65 -13.52 -13.43
CA GLU A 83 -5.58 -12.58 -14.55
C GLU A 83 -6.52 -11.41 -14.25
N LEU A 84 -5.99 -10.18 -14.30
CA LEU A 84 -6.79 -8.95 -14.25
C LEU A 84 -6.71 -8.24 -15.59
N ASN A 85 -7.87 -8.03 -16.20
CA ASN A 85 -8.04 -7.19 -17.37
C ASN A 85 -8.66 -5.85 -16.95
N PHE A 86 -7.90 -4.78 -17.08
CA PHE A 86 -8.31 -3.43 -16.70
C PHE A 86 -8.51 -2.56 -17.93
N LYS A 87 -9.64 -1.85 -18.00
CA LYS A 87 -9.94 -0.88 -19.04
C LYS A 87 -10.26 0.48 -18.44
N ASN A 88 -9.70 1.54 -19.01
CA ASN A 88 -10.17 2.89 -18.73
C ASN A 88 -11.31 3.24 -19.71
N ALA A 89 -12.54 3.24 -19.21
CA ALA A 89 -13.76 3.60 -19.95
C ALA A 89 -14.05 5.11 -19.96
N GLY A 90 -13.16 5.92 -19.37
CA GLY A 90 -13.22 7.36 -19.40
C GLY A 90 -12.95 7.95 -20.80
N THR A 91 -13.13 9.27 -20.88
CA THR A 91 -12.95 10.06 -22.10
C THR A 91 -11.94 11.19 -21.92
N MET A 92 -11.55 11.47 -20.67
CA MET A 92 -10.60 12.54 -20.36
C MET A 92 -9.14 12.13 -20.67
N PRO A 93 -8.25 13.09 -20.95
CA PRO A 93 -6.84 12.81 -21.25
C PRO A 93 -6.10 12.09 -20.12
N LYS A 94 -5.17 11.20 -20.48
CA LYS A 94 -4.34 10.38 -19.57
C LYS A 94 -3.58 11.23 -18.55
N GLU A 95 -3.14 12.42 -18.96
CA GLU A 95 -2.36 13.33 -18.12
C GLU A 95 -3.19 13.94 -16.98
N SER A 96 -4.51 13.99 -17.13
CA SER A 96 -5.45 14.57 -16.16
C SER A 96 -6.35 13.55 -15.46
N MET A 97 -6.63 12.42 -16.11
CA MET A 97 -7.58 11.39 -15.65
C MET A 97 -7.10 10.00 -16.07
N GLY A 98 -5.80 9.78 -15.94
CA GLY A 98 -5.22 8.46 -16.12
C GLY A 98 -5.64 7.55 -14.97
N HIS A 99 -5.84 6.28 -15.29
CA HIS A 99 -6.14 5.26 -14.28
C HIS A 99 -5.19 4.09 -14.41
N ASN A 100 -4.71 3.59 -13.29
CA ASN A 100 -3.99 2.32 -13.19
C ASN A 100 -4.68 1.46 -12.14
N VAL A 101 -4.21 0.24 -11.96
CA VAL A 101 -4.55 -0.61 -10.83
C VAL A 101 -3.24 -1.06 -10.19
N VAL A 102 -3.09 -0.79 -8.90
CA VAL A 102 -1.95 -1.22 -8.09
C VAL A 102 -2.46 -2.13 -6.98
N ILE A 103 -1.98 -3.37 -6.95
CA ILE A 103 -2.33 -4.36 -5.93
C ILE A 103 -1.25 -4.32 -4.85
N LEU A 104 -1.66 -4.06 -3.63
CA LEU A 104 -0.77 -3.81 -2.51
C LEU A 104 -0.71 -5.00 -1.55
N LYS A 105 0.42 -5.14 -0.86
CA LYS A 105 0.56 -6.09 0.24
C LYS A 105 -0.41 -5.72 1.38
N PRO A 106 -0.92 -6.72 2.12
CA PRO A 106 -1.80 -6.47 3.27
C PRO A 106 -1.12 -5.53 4.28
N GLY A 107 -1.89 -4.59 4.84
CA GLY A 107 -1.40 -3.63 5.83
C GLY A 107 -0.58 -2.46 5.27
N THR A 108 -0.50 -2.29 3.94
CA THR A 108 0.13 -1.11 3.34
C THR A 108 -0.65 0.15 3.72
N ASP A 109 0.03 1.17 4.24
CA ASP A 109 -0.59 2.47 4.54
C ASP A 109 -0.89 3.22 3.23
N LEU A 110 -2.17 3.30 2.87
CA LEU A 110 -2.60 3.87 1.59
C LEU A 110 -2.32 5.36 1.48
N ALA A 111 -2.38 6.10 2.60
CA ALA A 111 -2.12 7.54 2.61
C ALA A 111 -0.65 7.85 2.29
N THR A 112 0.28 7.12 2.93
CA THR A 112 1.72 7.21 2.68
C THR A 112 2.04 6.77 1.26
N PHE A 113 1.52 5.61 0.83
CA PHE A 113 1.73 5.13 -0.54
C PHE A 113 1.21 6.13 -1.58
N GLY A 114 -0.01 6.66 -1.38
CA GLY A 114 -0.62 7.65 -2.27
C GLY A 114 0.15 8.97 -2.31
N ALA A 115 0.71 9.42 -1.18
CA ALA A 115 1.55 10.62 -1.13
C ALA A 115 2.88 10.43 -1.90
N GLU A 116 3.53 9.28 -1.77
CA GLU A 116 4.73 8.95 -2.55
C GLU A 116 4.40 8.80 -4.05
N ALA A 117 3.31 8.12 -4.37
CA ALA A 117 2.84 7.90 -5.73
C ALA A 117 2.59 9.21 -6.47
N ALA A 118 2.08 10.25 -5.79
CA ALA A 118 1.85 11.55 -6.38
C ALA A 118 3.10 12.21 -6.98
N GLY A 119 4.30 11.87 -6.47
CA GLY A 119 5.59 12.34 -6.99
C GLY A 119 6.20 11.46 -8.08
N ALA A 120 5.60 10.30 -8.39
CA ALA A 120 6.18 9.26 -9.24
C ALA A 120 5.66 9.28 -10.69
N GLN A 121 5.39 10.47 -11.27
CA GLN A 121 4.82 10.60 -12.62
C GLN A 121 5.61 9.83 -13.69
N ALA A 122 6.95 9.88 -13.64
CA ALA A 122 7.82 9.19 -14.60
C ALA A 122 7.72 7.66 -14.51
N ASP A 123 7.23 7.14 -13.39
CA ASP A 123 7.03 5.72 -13.10
C ASP A 123 5.54 5.38 -13.08
N GLU A 124 4.72 6.10 -13.84
CA GLU A 124 3.27 5.87 -13.96
C GLU A 124 2.53 5.91 -12.62
N TYR A 125 3.05 6.75 -11.71
CA TYR A 125 2.59 6.90 -10.33
C TYR A 125 2.73 5.64 -9.48
N VAL A 126 3.68 4.76 -9.82
CA VAL A 126 4.11 3.64 -8.98
C VAL A 126 5.48 3.97 -8.38
N PRO A 127 5.57 4.41 -7.12
CA PRO A 127 6.81 4.94 -6.56
C PRO A 127 7.85 3.84 -6.36
N LYS A 128 9.05 4.04 -6.93
CA LYS A 128 10.19 3.12 -6.76
C LYS A 128 10.55 2.86 -5.29
N SER A 129 10.35 3.86 -4.43
CA SER A 129 10.59 3.78 -2.99
C SER A 129 9.69 2.78 -2.27
N ALA A 130 8.50 2.50 -2.79
CA ALA A 130 7.52 1.61 -2.17
C ALA A 130 7.20 0.36 -3.00
N LEU A 131 8.08 -0.02 -3.94
CA LEU A 131 7.90 -1.24 -4.75
C LEU A 131 7.80 -2.50 -3.90
N SER A 132 8.42 -2.53 -2.72
CA SER A 132 8.29 -3.65 -1.78
C SER A 132 6.86 -3.85 -1.28
N SER A 133 5.99 -2.84 -1.38
CA SER A 133 4.58 -2.91 -1.00
C SER A 133 3.67 -3.29 -2.18
N VAL A 134 4.19 -3.28 -3.41
CA VAL A 134 3.42 -3.60 -4.63
C VAL A 134 3.57 -5.08 -4.97
N ILE A 135 2.45 -5.76 -5.19
CA ILE A 135 2.40 -7.16 -5.67
C ILE A 135 2.41 -7.19 -7.19
N ALA A 136 1.53 -6.40 -7.81
CA ALA A 136 1.41 -6.24 -9.24
C ALA A 136 0.75 -4.90 -9.56
N HIS A 137 0.96 -4.39 -10.77
CA HIS A 137 0.26 -3.20 -11.24
C HIS A 137 0.10 -3.20 -12.75
N THR A 138 -0.95 -2.54 -13.23
CA THR A 138 -1.10 -2.23 -14.66
C THR A 138 -0.23 -1.03 -15.04
N LYS A 139 -0.15 -0.74 -16.33
CA LYS A 139 0.25 0.58 -16.82
C LYS A 139 -0.75 1.65 -16.39
N LEU A 140 -0.34 2.91 -16.45
CA LEU A 140 -1.29 4.02 -16.45
C LEU A 140 -2.02 4.07 -17.80
N LEU A 141 -3.35 4.02 -17.77
CA LEU A 141 -4.20 3.98 -18.96
C LEU A 141 -4.88 5.32 -19.19
N GLY A 142 -4.81 5.78 -20.44
CA GLY A 142 -5.65 6.84 -20.99
C GLY A 142 -7.01 6.33 -21.46
N PRO A 143 -7.83 7.21 -22.07
CA PRO A 143 -9.20 6.89 -22.44
C PRO A 143 -9.27 5.78 -23.49
N GLY A 144 -10.07 4.76 -23.23
CA GLY A 144 -10.27 3.61 -24.12
C GLY A 144 -9.13 2.57 -24.11
N GLU A 145 -8.04 2.84 -23.39
CA GLU A 145 -6.93 1.89 -23.26
C GLU A 145 -7.28 0.73 -22.32
N THR A 146 -6.61 -0.40 -22.57
CA THR A 146 -6.74 -1.63 -21.78
C THR A 146 -5.35 -2.19 -21.48
N ASP A 147 -5.19 -2.79 -20.31
CA ASP A 147 -4.00 -3.55 -19.94
C ASP A 147 -4.37 -4.80 -19.15
N LYS A 148 -3.52 -5.82 -19.27
CA LYS A 148 -3.73 -7.13 -18.67
C LYS A 148 -2.50 -7.54 -17.88
N ILE A 149 -2.72 -7.89 -16.62
CA ILE A 149 -1.67 -8.36 -15.72
C ILE A 149 -2.00 -9.73 -15.15
N THR A 150 -0.97 -10.47 -14.78
CA THR A 150 -1.07 -11.78 -14.15
C THR A 150 -0.26 -11.79 -12.87
N PHE A 151 -0.84 -12.30 -11.79
CA PHE A 151 -0.20 -12.37 -10.48
C PHE A 151 -0.71 -13.58 -9.69
N THR A 152 -0.12 -13.84 -8.53
CA THR A 152 -0.56 -14.87 -7.59
C THR A 152 -0.67 -14.25 -6.21
N LEU A 153 -1.73 -14.62 -5.48
CA LEU A 153 -1.97 -14.17 -4.11
C LEU A 153 -1.99 -15.38 -3.19
N GLU A 154 -1.33 -15.25 -2.05
CA GLU A 154 -1.55 -16.16 -0.93
C GLU A 154 -2.91 -15.90 -0.31
N LYS A 155 -3.33 -16.76 0.62
CA LYS A 155 -4.57 -16.53 1.36
C LYS A 155 -4.49 -15.20 2.12
N GLY A 156 -5.48 -14.34 1.95
CA GLY A 156 -5.51 -13.03 2.58
C GLY A 156 -6.44 -12.02 1.90
N THR A 157 -6.43 -10.79 2.42
CA THR A 157 -7.16 -9.67 1.85
C THR A 157 -6.17 -8.60 1.41
N TYR A 158 -6.33 -8.13 0.17
CA TYR A 158 -5.40 -7.23 -0.50
C TYR A 158 -6.14 -5.99 -0.98
N ASP A 159 -5.58 -4.81 -0.74
CA ASP A 159 -6.11 -3.58 -1.33
C ASP A 159 -5.63 -3.46 -2.77
N PHE A 160 -6.55 -3.06 -3.66
CA PHE A 160 -6.19 -2.57 -4.99
C PHE A 160 -6.66 -1.13 -5.13
N ILE A 161 -5.81 -0.28 -5.69
CA ILE A 161 -6.06 1.16 -5.78
C ILE A 161 -5.71 1.71 -7.15
N CYS A 162 -6.26 2.87 -7.49
CA CYS A 162 -5.65 3.76 -8.46
C CYS A 162 -4.67 4.69 -7.74
N SER A 163 -3.41 4.69 -8.15
CA SER A 163 -2.35 5.49 -7.53
C SER A 163 -2.14 6.85 -8.23
N PHE A 164 -2.89 7.14 -9.30
CA PHE A 164 -2.88 8.46 -9.92
C PHE A 164 -3.22 9.54 -8.87
N PRO A 165 -2.55 10.71 -8.88
CA PRO A 165 -2.62 11.68 -7.80
C PRO A 165 -4.05 12.00 -7.37
N GLY A 166 -4.36 11.73 -6.10
CA GLY A 166 -5.67 12.00 -5.48
C GLY A 166 -6.75 10.93 -5.69
N HIS A 167 -6.55 9.92 -6.53
CA HIS A 167 -7.58 8.92 -6.83
C HIS A 167 -7.73 7.86 -5.74
N TYR A 168 -6.64 7.47 -5.07
CA TYR A 168 -6.59 6.34 -4.12
C TYR A 168 -7.64 6.41 -2.99
N GLY A 169 -8.07 7.62 -2.60
CA GLY A 169 -9.07 7.80 -1.55
C GLY A 169 -10.45 7.29 -1.91
N VAL A 170 -10.79 7.25 -3.20
CA VAL A 170 -12.13 6.88 -3.71
C VAL A 170 -12.11 5.74 -4.73
N MET A 171 -10.99 5.56 -5.43
CA MET A 171 -10.81 4.60 -6.50
C MET A 171 -9.99 3.41 -5.98
N GLN A 172 -10.64 2.60 -5.14
CA GLN A 172 -10.03 1.47 -4.44
C GLN A 172 -11.04 0.35 -4.21
N GLY A 173 -10.52 -0.83 -3.88
CA GLY A 173 -11.31 -1.99 -3.49
C GLY A 173 -10.45 -3.08 -2.86
N LYS A 174 -11.06 -4.24 -2.61
CA LYS A 174 -10.40 -5.38 -1.98
C LYS A 174 -10.43 -6.62 -2.88
N ILE A 175 -9.36 -7.40 -2.87
CA ILE A 175 -9.30 -8.76 -3.39
C ILE A 175 -9.19 -9.69 -2.19
N VAL A 176 -10.15 -10.58 -2.02
CA VAL A 176 -10.10 -11.66 -1.03
C VAL A 176 -9.61 -12.92 -1.74
N ALA A 177 -8.46 -13.42 -1.33
CA ALA A 177 -7.88 -14.68 -1.81
C ALA A 177 -8.10 -15.76 -0.76
N GLU A 178 -8.78 -16.85 -1.15
CA GLU A 178 -9.18 -17.96 -0.27
C GLU A 178 -8.96 -19.35 -0.87
#